data_AF-A0A2V6PZP5-F1
#
_entry.id   AF-A0A2V6PZP5-F1
#
_cell.length_a   1.000
_cell.length_b   1.000
_cell.length_c   1.000
_cell.angle_alpha   90.00
_cell.angle_beta   90.00
_cell.angle_gamma   90.00
#
_symmetry.space_group_name_H-M   'P 1'
#
loop_
_entity.id
_entity.type
_entity.pdbx_description
1 polymer ?
#
loop_
_entity_poly.entity_id
_entity_poly.type
_entity_poly.pdbx_seq_one_letter_code
_entity_poly.pdbx_strand_id
1 'polypeptide(L)'
;LAAFVVTATLAVGPVKAQQVDTKGESELTSRGQQIDKTAAAHDPMRVTARIVDDWKGKTLRFDAGKAPRALTAQDVRDLRGKRLGYGEVSILLALAANQPNQAAAKSVNEILAMRKAGAGWGKLAADLGYKNLGSVNKSVKATERAMTKMTADTKPDKPTTTAKAEKTDRPDKPQKAEKPGR
;
A
#
# COMPACT_ATOMS: atom_id res chain seq x y z
N LEU A 1 39.63 54.71 21.92
CA LEU A 1 39.84 53.28 21.59
C LEU A 1 39.11 52.43 22.63
N ALA A 2 38.71 51.21 22.26
CA ALA A 2 37.88 50.22 23.00
C ALA A 2 36.36 50.35 22.70
N ALA A 3 35.84 49.82 21.60
CA ALA A 3 35.67 48.41 21.18
C ALA A 3 34.25 47.90 21.45
N PHE A 4 33.46 47.89 20.38
CA PHE A 4 32.21 47.16 20.21
C PHE A 4 32.41 45.67 20.52
N VAL A 5 31.53 45.09 21.35
CA VAL A 5 31.26 43.65 21.32
C VAL A 5 29.75 43.46 21.25
N VAL A 6 29.23 43.44 20.03
CA VAL A 6 27.87 42.95 19.75
C VAL A 6 27.98 41.43 19.69
N THR A 7 27.66 40.76 20.79
CA THR A 7 27.42 39.32 20.80
C THR A 7 26.13 39.04 20.04
N ALA A 8 26.27 38.74 18.74
CA ALA A 8 25.20 38.16 17.95
C ALA A 8 24.98 36.72 18.43
N THR A 9 24.05 36.54 19.37
CA THR A 9 23.46 35.23 19.65
C THR A 9 22.66 34.80 18.43
N LEU A 10 23.26 33.96 17.59
CA LEU A 10 22.55 33.17 16.59
C LEU A 10 21.61 32.23 17.34
N ALA A 11 20.38 32.68 17.56
CA ALA A 11 19.28 31.81 17.93
C ALA A 11 19.05 30.86 16.75
N VAL A 12 19.61 29.66 16.83
CA VAL A 12 19.20 28.53 16.01
C VAL A 12 17.78 28.20 16.47
N GLY A 13 16.79 28.89 15.89
CA GLY A 13 15.39 28.57 16.11
C GLY A 13 15.18 27.07 15.83
N PRO A 14 14.29 26.39 16.57
CA PRO A 14 14.02 25.00 16.29
C PRO A 14 13.55 24.93 14.84
N VAL A 15 14.37 24.31 13.99
CA VAL A 15 13.92 23.82 12.70
C VAL A 15 12.74 22.94 13.09
N LYS A 16 11.51 23.42 12.85
CA LYS A 16 10.32 22.60 13.00
C LYS A 16 10.55 21.45 12.02
N ALA A 17 11.12 20.35 12.52
CA ALA A 17 11.08 19.07 11.86
C ALA A 17 9.60 18.90 11.57
N GLN A 18 9.24 19.07 10.31
CA GLN A 18 7.88 19.03 9.84
C GLN A 18 7.46 17.60 10.13
N GLN A 19 6.84 17.39 11.31
CA GLN A 19 6.40 16.07 11.74
C GLN A 19 5.47 15.60 10.64
N VAL A 20 5.94 14.63 9.86
CA VAL A 20 5.08 13.91 8.95
C VAL A 20 3.86 13.50 9.75
N ASP A 21 2.68 13.82 9.22
CA ASP A 21 1.40 13.68 9.93
C ASP A 21 1.36 12.38 10.73
N THR A 22 1.35 12.50 12.06
CA THR A 22 1.43 11.36 13.01
C THR A 22 0.23 10.43 12.86
N LYS A 23 -0.92 10.96 12.42
CA LYS A 23 -2.10 10.16 12.05
C LYS A 23 -1.80 9.33 10.81
N GLY A 24 -1.12 9.92 9.82
CA GLY A 24 -0.66 9.23 8.62
C GLY A 24 0.24 8.03 8.94
N GLU A 25 1.20 8.19 9.86
CA GLU A 25 2.10 7.12 10.29
C GLU A 25 1.37 6.00 11.06
N SER A 26 0.44 6.37 11.94
CA SER A 26 -0.40 5.41 12.66
C SER A 26 -1.26 4.58 11.72
N GLU A 27 -1.93 5.23 10.76
CA GLU A 27 -2.69 4.54 9.71
C GLU A 27 -1.81 3.61 8.87
N LEU A 28 -0.62 4.07 8.47
CA LEU A 28 0.33 3.28 7.67
C LEU A 28 0.73 2.00 8.42
N THR A 29 1.05 2.14 9.71
CA THR A 29 1.45 1.03 10.58
C THR A 29 0.30 0.05 10.81
N SER A 30 -0.89 0.57 11.13
CA SER A 30 -2.10 -0.22 11.32
C SER A 30 -2.45 -1.06 10.07
N ARG A 31 -2.39 -0.45 8.88
CA ARG A 31 -2.61 -1.15 7.61
C ARG A 31 -1.55 -2.22 7.34
N GLY A 32 -0.28 -1.91 7.62
CA GLY A 32 0.80 -2.89 7.53
C GLY A 32 0.53 -4.12 8.40
N GLN A 33 0.15 -3.91 9.66
CA GLN A 33 -0.20 -5.01 10.57
C GLN A 33 -1.41 -5.82 10.08
N GLN A 34 -2.42 -5.18 9.48
CA GLN A 34 -3.58 -5.88 8.93
C GLN A 34 -3.22 -6.74 7.72
N ILE A 35 -2.32 -6.25 6.86
CA ILE A 35 -1.72 -7.00 5.75
C ILE A 35 -1.00 -8.23 6.30
N ASP A 36 -0.14 -8.06 7.31
CA ASP A 36 0.60 -9.17 7.92
C ASP A 36 -0.30 -10.21 8.58
N LYS A 37 -1.33 -9.75 9.31
CA LYS A 37 -2.33 -10.63 9.92
C LYS A 37 -3.09 -11.43 8.88
N THR A 38 -3.50 -10.80 7.78
CA THR A 38 -4.19 -11.48 6.69
C THR A 38 -3.24 -12.47 6.03
N ALA A 39 -2.03 -12.05 5.70
CA ALA A 39 -1.03 -12.89 5.05
C ALA A 39 -0.66 -14.12 5.87
N ALA A 40 -0.63 -14.02 7.21
CA ALA A 40 -0.36 -15.15 8.09
C ALA A 40 -1.40 -16.28 8.00
N ALA A 41 -2.62 -15.98 7.52
CA ALA A 41 -3.68 -16.97 7.33
C ALA A 41 -3.67 -17.63 5.93
N HIS A 42 -2.73 -17.25 5.05
CA HIS A 42 -2.67 -17.72 3.67
C HIS A 42 -1.29 -18.27 3.31
N ASP A 43 -1.25 -19.04 2.23
CA ASP A 43 0.01 -19.52 1.66
C ASP A 43 0.94 -18.33 1.26
N PRO A 44 2.22 -18.34 1.68
CA PRO A 44 3.18 -17.27 1.37
C PRO A 44 3.40 -17.02 -0.13
N MET A 45 3.34 -18.06 -0.97
CA MET A 45 3.49 -17.90 -2.42
C MET A 45 2.27 -17.20 -3.01
N ARG A 46 1.06 -17.55 -2.54
CA ARG A 46 -0.18 -16.90 -2.95
C ARG A 46 -0.21 -15.42 -2.54
N VAL A 47 0.21 -15.10 -1.31
CA VAL A 47 0.34 -13.71 -0.86
C VAL A 47 1.35 -12.94 -1.71
N THR A 48 2.50 -13.55 -2.00
CA THR A 48 3.53 -12.96 -2.85
C THR A 48 3.02 -12.65 -4.25
N ALA A 49 2.37 -13.61 -4.90
CA ALA A 49 1.77 -13.42 -6.22
C ALA A 49 0.73 -12.29 -6.19
N ARG A 50 -0.07 -12.21 -5.12
CA ARG A 50 -1.08 -11.17 -4.97
C ARG A 50 -0.49 -9.77 -4.84
N ILE A 51 0.61 -9.61 -4.11
CA ILE A 51 1.32 -8.33 -4.02
C ILE A 51 1.90 -7.95 -5.39
N VAL A 52 2.55 -8.89 -6.09
CA VAL A 52 3.11 -8.62 -7.43
C VAL A 52 2.02 -8.16 -8.40
N ASP A 53 0.85 -8.79 -8.35
CA ASP A 53 -0.30 -8.43 -9.18
C ASP A 53 -0.86 -7.03 -8.86
N ASP A 54 -1.02 -6.68 -7.58
CA ASP A 54 -1.48 -5.33 -7.15
C ASP A 54 -0.50 -4.20 -7.53
N TRP A 55 0.78 -4.56 -7.70
CA TRP A 55 1.83 -3.64 -8.10
C TRP A 55 2.14 -3.70 -9.60
N LYS A 56 1.41 -4.51 -10.36
CA LYS A 56 1.59 -4.62 -11.82
C LYS A 56 1.29 -3.28 -12.48
N GLY A 57 2.20 -2.84 -13.36
CA GLY A 57 2.13 -1.55 -14.03
C GLY A 57 2.77 -0.38 -13.28
N LYS A 58 3.21 -0.59 -12.03
CA LYS A 58 4.08 0.36 -11.32
C LYS A 58 5.53 -0.04 -11.52
N THR A 59 6.39 0.94 -11.79
CA THR A 59 7.84 0.75 -11.85
C THR A 59 8.49 1.28 -10.58
N LEU A 60 9.51 0.57 -10.13
CA LEU A 60 10.22 0.82 -8.88
C LEU A 60 11.73 0.76 -9.14
N ARG A 61 12.47 1.67 -8.52
CA ARG A 61 13.94 1.59 -8.46
C ARG A 61 14.34 0.72 -7.29
N PHE A 62 14.88 -0.46 -7.57
CA PHE A 62 15.36 -1.36 -6.51
C PHE A 62 16.76 -1.00 -6.03
N ASP A 63 17.62 -0.52 -6.92
CA ASP A 63 19.02 -0.17 -6.67
C ASP A 63 19.36 1.22 -7.21
N ALA A 64 20.27 1.92 -6.53
CA ALA A 64 20.80 3.19 -6.97
C ALA A 64 21.47 3.05 -8.36
N GLY A 65 21.17 3.98 -9.27
CA GLY A 65 21.74 3.98 -10.62
C GLY A 65 21.17 2.92 -11.58
N LYS A 66 20.22 2.08 -11.15
CA LYS A 66 19.50 1.16 -12.03
C LYS A 66 18.19 1.78 -12.52
N ALA A 67 17.76 1.37 -13.71
CA ALA A 67 16.48 1.79 -14.28
C ALA A 67 15.31 1.27 -13.42
N PRO A 68 14.22 2.06 -13.28
CA PRO A 68 12.99 1.57 -12.66
C PRO A 68 12.46 0.34 -13.41
N ARG A 69 12.07 -0.71 -12.68
CA ARG A 69 11.49 -1.94 -13.25
C ARG A 69 10.28 -2.40 -12.47
N ALA A 70 9.51 -3.32 -13.03
CA ALA A 70 8.38 -3.93 -12.34
C ALA A 70 8.83 -4.76 -11.13
N LEU A 71 7.95 -4.84 -10.14
CA LEU A 71 8.10 -5.73 -8.98
C LEU A 71 8.01 -7.19 -9.44
N THR A 72 8.90 -8.04 -8.96
CA THR A 72 8.86 -9.49 -9.21
C THR A 72 8.58 -10.26 -7.93
N ALA A 73 8.15 -11.52 -8.07
CA ALA A 73 7.96 -12.42 -6.93
C ALA A 73 9.28 -12.69 -6.19
N GLN A 74 10.42 -12.59 -6.87
CA GLN A 74 11.73 -12.74 -6.25
C GLN A 74 12.02 -11.56 -5.32
N ASP A 75 11.76 -10.33 -5.76
CA ASP A 75 11.99 -9.14 -4.93
C ASP A 75 11.21 -9.19 -3.61
N VAL A 76 9.95 -9.61 -3.66
CA VAL A 76 9.11 -9.76 -2.45
C VAL A 76 9.69 -10.84 -1.52
N ARG A 77 10.14 -11.97 -2.08
CA ARG A 77 10.78 -13.06 -1.32
C ARG A 77 12.09 -12.61 -0.69
N ASP A 78 12.92 -11.86 -1.41
CA ASP A 78 14.17 -11.34 -0.91
C ASP A 78 13.95 -10.33 0.23
N LEU A 79 12.94 -9.47 0.11
CA LEU A 79 12.56 -8.55 1.19
C LEU A 79 12.02 -9.30 2.42
N ARG A 80 11.21 -10.35 2.23
CA ARG A 80 10.78 -11.25 3.32
C ARG A 80 11.97 -11.95 3.99
N GLY A 81 12.96 -12.37 3.20
CA GLY A 81 14.22 -12.95 3.68
C GLY A 81 15.01 -11.99 4.57
N LYS A 82 14.86 -10.68 4.37
CA LYS A 82 15.44 -9.62 5.22
C LYS A 82 14.64 -9.34 6.52
N ARG A 83 13.74 -10.26 6.92
CA ARG A 83 12.88 -10.20 8.11
C ARG A 83 11.77 -9.15 8.08
N LEU A 84 11.39 -8.64 6.90
CA LEU A 84 10.24 -7.74 6.78
C LEU A 84 8.93 -8.52 6.72
N GLY A 85 7.88 -8.01 7.37
CA GLY A 85 6.50 -8.43 7.13
C GLY A 85 6.03 -8.12 5.70
N TYR A 86 4.98 -8.77 5.22
CA TYR A 86 4.30 -8.37 3.97
C TYR A 86 3.71 -6.96 4.07
N GLY A 87 3.27 -6.54 5.26
CA GLY A 87 2.86 -5.18 5.57
C GLY A 87 3.99 -4.19 5.39
N GLU A 88 5.14 -4.47 6.01
CA GLU A 88 6.34 -3.65 5.88
C GLU A 88 6.89 -3.61 4.45
N VAL A 89 6.86 -4.73 3.73
CA VAL A 89 7.18 -4.78 2.30
C VAL A 89 6.26 -3.84 1.52
N SER A 90 4.94 -3.89 1.77
CA SER A 90 3.97 -3.02 1.08
C SER A 90 4.22 -1.54 1.36
N ILE A 91 4.57 -1.19 2.60
CA ILE A 91 4.92 0.19 2.99
C ILE A 91 6.21 0.63 2.30
N LEU A 92 7.25 -0.21 2.30
CA LEU A 92 8.52 0.06 1.65
C LEU A 92 8.34 0.35 0.15
N LEU A 93 7.56 -0.49 -0.53
CA LEU A 93 7.24 -0.32 -1.95
C LEU A 93 6.44 0.97 -2.20
N ALA A 94 5.51 1.31 -1.31
CA ALA A 94 4.74 2.56 -1.38
C ALA A 94 5.58 3.81 -1.17
N LEU A 95 6.56 3.77 -0.27
CA LEU A 95 7.52 4.85 -0.08
C LEU A 95 8.47 4.97 -1.26
N ALA A 96 8.84 3.88 -1.93
CA ALA A 96 9.68 3.96 -3.13
C ALA A 96 8.93 4.50 -4.35
N ALA A 97 7.68 4.06 -4.56
CA ALA A 97 6.90 4.46 -5.74
C ALA A 97 6.40 5.91 -5.71
N ASN A 98 6.09 6.44 -4.52
CA ASN A 98 5.38 7.71 -4.40
C ASN A 98 6.29 8.87 -3.98
N GLN A 99 7.60 8.78 -4.19
CA GLN A 99 8.53 9.79 -3.68
C GLN A 99 8.23 11.16 -4.31
N PRO A 100 8.18 12.23 -3.50
CA PRO A 100 7.83 13.56 -3.99
C PRO A 100 8.92 14.14 -4.90
N ASN A 101 10.19 13.82 -4.63
CA ASN A 101 11.33 14.23 -5.45
C ASN A 101 11.86 13.04 -6.26
N GLN A 102 11.43 12.94 -7.52
CA GLN A 102 11.86 11.88 -8.43
C GLN A 102 13.34 12.00 -8.84
N ALA A 103 13.91 13.21 -8.85
CA ALA A 103 15.31 13.43 -9.18
C ALA A 103 16.26 12.94 -8.07
N ALA A 104 15.84 13.05 -6.81
CA ALA A 104 16.54 12.52 -5.64
C ALA A 104 15.92 11.21 -5.12
N ALA A 105 15.21 10.49 -5.98
CA ALA A 105 14.49 9.28 -5.59
C ALA A 105 15.44 8.19 -5.09
N LYS A 106 15.28 7.83 -3.82
CA LYS A 106 15.99 6.71 -3.20
C LYS A 106 15.38 5.39 -3.64
N SER A 107 16.25 4.43 -3.91
CA SER A 107 15.86 3.08 -4.26
C SER A 107 15.29 2.30 -3.08
N VAL A 108 14.55 1.22 -3.35
CA VAL A 108 13.98 0.31 -2.34
C VAL A 108 15.05 -0.16 -1.36
N ASN A 109 16.25 -0.51 -1.83
CA ASN A 109 17.35 -0.96 -0.97
C ASN A 109 17.93 0.16 -0.10
N GLU A 110 17.97 1.41 -0.58
CA GLU A 110 18.41 2.57 0.22
C GLU A 110 17.39 2.92 1.31
N ILE A 111 16.10 2.93 0.97
CA ILE A 111 15.01 3.15 1.93
C ILE A 111 15.03 2.03 2.99
N LEU A 112 15.31 0.79 2.57
CA LEU A 112 15.46 -0.32 3.51
C LEU A 112 16.66 -0.15 4.44
N ALA A 113 17.81 0.33 3.94
CA ALA A 113 18.96 0.62 4.77
C ALA A 113 18.64 1.71 5.81
N MET A 114 17.92 2.77 5.41
CA MET A 114 17.44 3.81 6.33
C MET A 114 16.50 3.25 7.40
N ARG A 115 15.62 2.30 7.04
CA ARG A 115 14.72 1.62 7.98
C ARG A 115 15.51 0.81 9.02
N LYS A 116 16.54 0.09 8.59
CA LYS A 116 17.42 -0.68 9.49
C LYS A 116 18.22 0.20 10.46
N ALA A 117 18.43 1.47 10.13
CA ALA A 117 19.05 2.44 11.03
C ALA A 117 18.13 2.88 12.20
N GLY A 118 16.95 2.26 12.36
CA GLY A 118 16.06 2.46 13.51
C GLY A 118 15.01 3.56 13.33
N ALA A 119 14.83 4.07 12.11
CA ALA A 119 13.82 5.07 11.81
C ALA A 119 12.42 4.46 11.66
N GLY A 120 11.44 5.02 12.38
CA GLY A 120 10.02 4.80 12.12
C GLY A 120 9.63 5.22 10.70
N TRP A 121 8.49 4.74 10.20
CA TRP A 121 8.07 5.01 8.82
C TRP A 121 7.81 6.50 8.57
N GLY A 122 7.28 7.21 9.57
CA GLY A 122 7.03 8.66 9.49
C GLY A 122 8.33 9.45 9.42
N LYS A 123 9.31 9.13 10.27
CA LYS A 123 10.65 9.75 10.21
C LYS A 123 11.31 9.49 8.87
N LEU A 124 11.26 8.26 8.38
CA LEU A 124 11.85 7.89 7.10
C LEU A 124 11.18 8.64 5.95
N ALA A 125 9.85 8.77 5.96
CA ALA A 125 9.12 9.58 5.00
C ALA A 125 9.53 11.06 5.06
N ALA A 126 9.73 11.61 6.27
CA ALA A 126 10.21 12.99 6.44
C ALA A 126 11.59 13.17 5.80
N ASP A 127 12.50 12.23 6.04
CA ASP A 127 13.85 12.22 5.49
C ASP A 127 13.86 12.07 3.95
N LEU A 128 12.83 11.44 3.38
CA LEU A 128 12.59 11.35 1.93
C LEU A 128 11.87 12.58 1.35
N GLY A 129 11.52 13.57 2.18
CA GLY A 129 10.87 14.81 1.76
C GLY A 129 9.35 14.74 1.66
N TYR A 130 8.71 13.70 2.20
CA TYR A 130 7.25 13.64 2.28
C TYR A 130 6.73 14.68 3.26
N LYS A 131 5.76 15.48 2.81
CA LYS A 131 4.98 16.35 3.70
C LYS A 131 3.82 15.60 4.36
N ASN A 132 3.29 14.58 3.68
CA ASN A 132 2.21 13.74 4.16
C ASN A 132 2.34 12.30 3.63
N LEU A 133 1.70 11.36 4.31
CA LEU A 133 1.70 9.94 3.94
C LEU A 133 0.45 9.53 3.15
N GLY A 134 -0.35 10.49 2.65
CA GLY A 134 -1.63 10.19 2.01
C GLY A 134 -1.51 9.25 0.80
N SER A 135 -0.58 9.54 -0.11
CA SER A 135 -0.33 8.70 -1.30
C SER A 135 0.23 7.32 -0.95
N VAL A 136 1.06 7.27 0.10
CA VAL A 136 1.62 6.02 0.63
C VAL A 136 0.50 5.17 1.25
N ASN A 137 -0.32 5.76 2.13
CA ASN A 137 -1.49 5.11 2.73
C ASN A 137 -2.48 4.62 1.68
N LYS A 138 -2.72 5.39 0.61
CA LYS A 138 -3.59 4.96 -0.49
C LYS A 138 -3.04 3.71 -1.20
N SER A 139 -1.73 3.64 -1.41
CA SER A 139 -1.08 2.49 -2.02
C SER A 139 -1.15 1.25 -1.11
N VAL A 140 -0.82 1.41 0.18
CA VAL A 140 -0.89 0.29 1.15
C VAL A 140 -2.33 -0.18 1.35
N LYS A 141 -3.30 0.73 1.38
CA LYS A 141 -4.74 0.41 1.45
C LYS A 141 -5.23 -0.37 0.23
N ALA A 142 -4.69 -0.10 -0.96
CA ALA A 142 -5.02 -0.88 -2.15
C ALA A 142 -4.57 -2.33 -1.97
N THR A 143 -3.32 -2.54 -1.52
CA THR A 143 -2.78 -3.87 -1.24
C THR A 143 -3.55 -4.59 -0.13
N GLU A 144 -3.89 -3.90 0.96
CA GLU A 144 -4.73 -4.43 2.06
C GLU A 144 -6.10 -4.94 1.54
N ARG A 145 -6.77 -4.15 0.70
CA ARG A 145 -8.04 -4.54 0.06
C ARG A 145 -7.87 -5.72 -0.89
N ALA A 146 -6.78 -5.74 -1.65
CA ALA A 146 -6.46 -6.83 -2.55
C ALA A 146 -6.27 -8.17 -1.82
N MET A 147 -5.65 -8.15 -0.63
CA MET A 147 -5.51 -9.32 0.26
C MET A 147 -6.81 -9.71 0.95
N THR A 148 -7.63 -8.73 1.35
CA THR A 148 -8.93 -8.99 1.94
C THR A 148 -9.85 -9.70 0.94
N LYS A 149 -9.85 -9.26 -0.33
CA LYS A 149 -10.59 -9.93 -1.43
C LYS A 149 -10.11 -11.37 -1.65
N MET A 150 -8.80 -11.58 -1.64
CA MET A 150 -8.21 -12.93 -1.74
C MET A 150 -8.72 -13.87 -0.64
N THR A 151 -9.00 -13.35 0.56
CA THR A 151 -9.60 -14.13 1.66
C THR A 151 -11.07 -14.46 1.38
N ALA A 152 -11.84 -13.54 0.79
CA ALA A 152 -13.23 -13.76 0.43
C ALA A 152 -13.38 -14.86 -0.65
N ASP A 153 -12.47 -14.90 -1.62
CA ASP A 153 -12.47 -15.90 -2.70
C ASP A 153 -12.07 -17.32 -2.24
N THR A 154 -11.58 -17.48 -0.99
CA THR A 154 -11.12 -18.77 -0.44
C THR A 154 -12.11 -19.37 0.56
N LYS A 155 -13.21 -18.67 0.88
CA LYS A 155 -14.30 -19.28 1.66
C LYS A 155 -15.12 -20.18 0.72
N PRO A 156 -15.17 -21.51 0.92
CA PRO A 156 -16.22 -22.29 0.31
C PRO A 156 -17.55 -21.93 1.00
N ASP A 157 -18.57 -21.73 0.17
CA ASP A 157 -19.98 -21.53 0.48
C ASP A 157 -20.43 -20.26 1.23
N LYS A 158 -20.82 -19.26 0.42
CA LYS A 158 -22.21 -18.79 0.48
C LYS A 158 -22.78 -18.88 -0.94
N PRO A 159 -23.92 -19.54 -1.17
CA PRO A 159 -24.45 -19.74 -2.50
C PRO A 159 -24.67 -18.38 -3.20
N THR A 160 -24.14 -18.34 -4.41
CA THR A 160 -24.47 -17.42 -5.50
C THR A 160 -25.92 -16.98 -5.45
N THR A 161 -26.18 -15.74 -5.04
CA THR A 161 -27.37 -15.00 -5.48
C THR A 161 -26.94 -14.05 -6.58
N THR A 162 -26.64 -14.61 -7.75
CA THR A 162 -26.65 -13.89 -9.02
C THR A 162 -27.57 -14.66 -9.97
N ALA A 163 -28.86 -14.42 -9.88
CA ALA A 163 -29.71 -14.35 -11.07
C ALA A 163 -29.87 -12.84 -11.33
N LYS A 164 -28.98 -12.19 -12.07
CA LYS A 164 -29.02 -12.09 -13.53
C LYS A 164 -30.46 -11.92 -14.04
N ALA A 165 -31.06 -10.77 -13.74
CA ALA A 165 -32.24 -10.28 -14.44
C ALA A 165 -31.80 -9.28 -15.51
N GLU A 166 -31.17 -9.76 -16.58
CA GLU A 166 -31.18 -9.02 -17.84
C GLU A 166 -31.40 -9.98 -19.02
N LYS A 167 -32.54 -9.71 -19.68
CA LYS A 167 -32.92 -9.98 -21.07
C LYS A 167 -33.66 -11.27 -21.45
N THR A 168 -34.87 -10.99 -21.95
CA THR A 168 -35.59 -11.65 -23.05
C THR A 168 -36.44 -12.86 -22.67
N ASP A 169 -37.76 -12.68 -22.58
CA ASP A 169 -38.65 -13.22 -23.60
C ASP A 169 -40.08 -12.67 -23.42
N ARG A 170 -40.74 -12.36 -24.53
CA ARG A 170 -42.13 -11.90 -24.60
C ARG A 170 -42.92 -13.10 -25.14
N PRO A 171 -43.90 -13.65 -24.39
CA PRO A 171 -45.08 -14.21 -25.05
C PRO A 171 -46.37 -13.78 -24.32
N ASP A 172 -47.27 -13.09 -25.00
CA ASP A 172 -48.39 -13.69 -25.76
C ASP A 172 -49.53 -14.17 -24.84
N LYS A 173 -50.52 -13.28 -24.66
CA LYS A 173 -51.96 -13.57 -24.76
C LYS A 173 -52.48 -14.89 -24.15
N PRO A 174 -53.23 -14.86 -23.04
CA PRO A 174 -54.13 -15.96 -22.72
C PRO A 174 -55.43 -15.79 -23.53
N GLN A 175 -55.54 -16.49 -24.66
CA GLN A 175 -56.83 -16.83 -25.26
C GLN A 175 -57.43 -18.06 -24.57
N LYS A 176 -58.54 -17.81 -23.86
CA LYS A 176 -59.84 -18.51 -23.95
C LYS A 176 -60.00 -19.95 -23.40
N ALA A 177 -61.21 -20.13 -22.84
CA ALA A 177 -62.02 -21.36 -22.68
C ALA A 177 -61.69 -22.22 -21.45
N GLU A 178 -62.63 -22.78 -20.67
CA GLU A 178 -64.10 -22.79 -20.66
C GLU A 178 -64.55 -23.35 -19.28
N LYS A 179 -65.80 -23.09 -18.90
CA LYS A 179 -66.58 -23.63 -17.76
C LYS A 179 -66.57 -25.18 -17.69
N PRO A 180 -66.86 -25.86 -16.54
CA PRO A 180 -68.22 -25.88 -15.98
C PRO A 180 -68.43 -26.13 -14.46
N GLY A 181 -69.51 -25.52 -13.94
CA GLY A 181 -70.57 -26.18 -13.16
C GLY A 181 -70.31 -26.66 -11.73
N ARG A 182 -70.76 -25.87 -10.75
CA ARG A 182 -71.83 -26.25 -9.82
C ARG A 182 -72.39 -25.03 -9.10
#